data_AF-A0A7W0NSS3-F1
#
_entry.id   AF-A0A7W0NSS3-F1
#
_cell.length_a   1.000
_cell.length_b   1.000
_cell.length_c   1.000
_cell.angle_alpha   90.00
_cell.angle_beta   90.00
_cell.angle_gamma   90.00
#
_symmetry.space_group_name_H-M   'P 1'
#
loop_
_entity.id
_entity.type
_entity.pdbx_description
1 polymer ?
#
loop_
_entity_poly.entity_id
_entity_poly.type
_entity_poly.pdbx_seq_one_letter_code
_entity_poly.pdbx_strand_id
1 'polypeptide(L)'
;MDPYRIRATPERLKQLPEARRRRLRMVRGHFYYGIHEYLPQGATYITMLREPVARFLSAYYFLQRRPLHPMHRKVKSERIGVEDFIRLTPQRQNLQCSLIAGIKSNGKCEESTLEIAKENLVKSFSIVGLSERFEESLMLIAKTFDWQIPFYENRKVSKTRPKIEPSAVEMIKEHNRLDLELYEFGKGLFESSLAKKKSEVTGGLAELRTVPKPSSIESFYRSTVGAGRFLMTKIASAV
;
A
#
# COMPACT_ATOMS: atom_id res chain seq x y z
N MET A 1 -8.30 -15.25 -1.21
CA MET A 1 -7.49 -15.77 -2.34
C MET A 1 -7.74 -14.86 -3.53
N ASP A 2 -6.71 -14.57 -4.32
CA ASP A 2 -6.94 -13.95 -5.64
C ASP A 2 -7.74 -14.96 -6.48
N PRO A 3 -8.95 -14.61 -6.95
CA PRO A 3 -9.81 -15.52 -7.71
C PRO A 3 -9.15 -16.05 -9.00
N TYR A 4 -8.01 -15.49 -9.43
CA TYR A 4 -7.35 -15.88 -10.67
C TYR A 4 -5.98 -16.56 -10.52
N ARG A 5 -5.49 -16.80 -9.29
CA ARG A 5 -4.16 -17.41 -9.02
C ARG A 5 -3.00 -16.78 -9.82
N ILE A 6 -3.14 -15.53 -10.27
CA ILE A 6 -2.06 -14.81 -10.93
C ILE A 6 -1.19 -14.25 -9.80
N ARG A 7 -0.18 -14.98 -9.35
CA ARG A 7 0.99 -14.36 -8.71
C ARG A 7 1.63 -13.48 -9.79
N ALA A 8 1.23 -12.22 -9.92
CA ALA A 8 1.85 -11.29 -10.86
C ALA A 8 3.13 -10.77 -10.22
N THR A 9 4.22 -11.52 -10.30
CA THR A 9 5.52 -10.90 -10.02
C THR A 9 5.80 -9.86 -11.13
N PRO A 10 6.68 -8.87 -10.88
CA PRO A 10 7.13 -7.96 -11.94
C PRO A 10 7.58 -8.74 -13.19
N GLU A 11 8.32 -9.84 -13.00
CA GLU A 11 8.83 -10.70 -14.07
C GLU A 11 7.69 -11.32 -14.89
N ARG A 12 6.65 -11.81 -14.21
CA ARG A 12 5.49 -12.37 -14.91
C ARG A 12 4.74 -11.32 -15.70
N LEU A 13 4.60 -10.10 -15.18
CA LEU A 13 3.97 -9.00 -15.91
C LEU A 13 4.74 -8.71 -17.20
N LYS A 14 6.09 -8.65 -17.13
CA LYS A 14 6.97 -8.42 -18.30
C LYS A 14 6.81 -9.47 -19.39
N GLN A 15 6.62 -10.73 -19.00
CA GLN A 15 6.48 -11.86 -19.92
C GLN A 15 5.08 -11.99 -20.55
N LEU A 16 4.09 -11.20 -20.12
CA LEU A 16 2.77 -11.25 -20.75
C LEU A 16 2.82 -10.71 -22.19
N PRO A 17 2.13 -11.38 -23.14
CA PRO A 17 1.97 -10.83 -24.49
C PRO A 17 1.41 -9.41 -24.45
N GLU A 18 1.88 -8.55 -25.34
CA GLU A 18 1.50 -7.13 -25.36
C GLU A 18 -0.04 -6.95 -25.38
N ALA A 19 -0.74 -7.75 -26.19
CA ALA A 19 -2.20 -7.74 -26.26
C ALA A 19 -2.88 -8.02 -24.92
N ARG A 20 -2.23 -8.80 -24.02
CA ARG A 20 -2.71 -9.00 -22.65
C ARG A 20 -2.37 -7.81 -21.75
N ARG A 21 -1.17 -7.23 -21.86
CA ARG A 21 -0.75 -6.05 -21.07
C ARG A 21 -1.62 -4.82 -21.38
N ARG A 22 -1.95 -4.61 -22.66
CA ARG A 22 -2.85 -3.53 -23.13
C ARG A 22 -4.27 -3.63 -22.58
N ARG A 23 -4.71 -4.83 -22.19
CA ARG A 23 -6.03 -5.06 -21.59
C ARG A 23 -6.05 -4.71 -20.10
N LEU A 24 -4.92 -4.64 -19.40
CA LEU A 24 -4.91 -4.38 -17.96
C LEU A 24 -5.44 -2.97 -17.64
N ARG A 25 -6.38 -2.90 -16.70
CA ARG A 25 -6.97 -1.65 -16.20
C ARG A 25 -6.43 -1.24 -14.84
N MET A 26 -5.92 -2.21 -14.07
CA MET A 26 -5.29 -1.98 -12.78
C MET A 26 -4.21 -3.02 -12.54
N VAL A 27 -3.04 -2.56 -12.12
CA VAL A 27 -1.95 -3.41 -11.63
C VAL A 27 -1.69 -3.02 -10.18
N ARG A 28 -1.76 -3.97 -9.25
CA ARG A 28 -1.61 -3.71 -7.82
C ARG A 28 -0.68 -4.70 -7.15
N GLY A 29 0.10 -4.26 -6.18
CA GLY A 29 1.02 -5.12 -5.44
C GLY A 29 2.27 -4.38 -4.97
N HIS A 30 3.24 -5.13 -4.46
CA HIS A 30 4.53 -4.60 -4.01
C HIS A 30 5.45 -4.37 -5.21
N PHE A 31 5.21 -3.30 -5.97
CA PHE A 31 5.98 -2.92 -7.14
C PHE A 31 6.84 -1.69 -6.87
N TYR A 32 8.04 -1.71 -7.41
CA TYR A 32 8.85 -0.51 -7.60
C TYR A 32 8.21 0.38 -8.67
N TYR A 33 8.34 1.70 -8.51
CA TYR A 33 8.04 2.66 -9.56
C TYR A 33 8.79 2.28 -10.86
N GLY A 34 8.19 2.59 -12.02
CA GLY A 34 8.69 2.14 -13.33
C GLY A 34 7.93 0.95 -13.93
N ILE A 35 7.02 0.30 -13.20
CA ILE A 35 6.22 -0.82 -13.76
C ILE A 35 5.40 -0.42 -15.02
N HIS A 36 5.09 0.86 -15.19
CA HIS A 36 4.39 1.41 -16.34
C HIS A 36 5.16 1.30 -17.66
N GLU A 37 6.50 1.17 -17.63
CA GLU A 37 7.32 0.95 -18.83
C GLU A 37 6.96 -0.34 -19.56
N TYR A 38 6.37 -1.30 -18.84
CA TYR A 38 5.91 -2.56 -19.40
C TYR A 38 4.43 -2.51 -19.81
N LEU A 39 3.76 -1.37 -19.72
CA LEU A 39 2.37 -1.20 -20.13
C LEU A 39 2.34 -0.31 -21.38
N PRO A 40 1.92 -0.84 -22.56
CA PRO A 40 1.89 -0.07 -23.81
C PRO A 40 1.08 1.23 -23.75
N GLN A 41 0.13 1.30 -22.82
CA GLN A 41 -0.76 2.44 -22.58
C GLN A 41 -0.23 3.40 -21.49
N GLY A 42 0.96 3.16 -20.94
CA GLY A 42 1.45 3.84 -19.74
C GLY A 42 0.63 3.50 -18.50
N ALA A 43 0.77 4.30 -17.43
CA ALA A 43 -0.08 4.19 -16.25
C ALA A 43 -0.10 5.49 -15.43
N THR A 44 -1.21 5.69 -14.73
CA THR A 44 -1.34 6.63 -13.62
C THR A 44 -1.12 5.90 -12.31
N TYR A 45 -0.35 6.48 -11.39
CA TYR A 45 -0.06 5.86 -10.10
C TYR A 45 -0.98 6.35 -8.99
N ILE A 46 -1.24 5.44 -8.05
CA ILE A 46 -1.91 5.69 -6.78
C ILE A 46 -1.09 4.96 -5.71
N THR A 47 -0.84 5.61 -4.57
CA THR A 47 -0.20 4.96 -3.43
C THR A 47 -0.89 5.29 -2.11
N MET A 48 -0.61 4.47 -1.11
CA MET A 48 -0.99 4.69 0.28
C MET A 48 0.28 4.64 1.12
N LEU A 49 0.63 5.77 1.71
CA LEU A 49 1.70 5.85 2.69
C LEU A 49 1.18 5.46 4.08
N ARG A 50 2.11 5.16 4.97
CA ARG A 50 1.85 4.91 6.38
C ARG A 50 2.99 5.46 7.21
N GLU A 51 2.68 5.92 8.41
CA GLU A 51 3.69 6.39 9.36
C GLU A 51 4.76 5.30 9.52
N PRO A 52 6.05 5.60 9.28
CA PRO A 52 7.10 4.58 9.14
C PRO A 52 7.25 3.65 10.34
N VAL A 53 7.13 4.15 11.56
CA VAL A 53 7.22 3.33 12.77
C VAL A 53 6.04 2.36 12.83
N ALA A 54 4.80 2.87 12.67
CA ALA A 54 3.59 2.06 12.63
C ALA A 54 3.60 1.03 11.50
N ARG A 55 4.17 1.37 10.34
CA ARG A 55 4.36 0.45 9.20
C ARG A 55 5.32 -0.68 9.56
N PHE A 56 6.48 -0.36 10.13
CA PHE A 56 7.49 -1.34 10.51
C PHE A 56 6.93 -2.34 11.53
N LEU A 57 6.30 -1.83 12.59
CA LEU A 57 5.69 -2.65 13.63
C LEU A 57 4.56 -3.52 13.09
N SER A 58 3.75 -2.98 12.17
CA SER A 58 2.72 -3.76 11.50
C SER A 58 3.31 -4.94 10.73
N ALA A 59 4.48 -4.80 10.12
CA ALA A 59 5.17 -5.89 9.43
C ALA A 59 5.70 -6.93 10.43
N TYR A 60 6.32 -6.49 11.53
CA TYR A 60 6.80 -7.36 12.60
C TYR A 60 5.68 -8.24 13.18
N TYR A 61 4.57 -7.63 13.59
CA TYR A 61 3.43 -8.38 14.14
C TYR A 61 2.69 -9.22 13.10
N PHE A 62 2.69 -8.81 11.82
CA PHE A 62 2.17 -9.64 10.74
C PHE A 62 2.93 -10.97 10.66
N LEU A 63 4.26 -10.94 10.72
CA LEU A 63 5.09 -12.14 10.68
C LEU A 63 4.83 -13.06 11.87
N GLN A 64 4.70 -12.51 13.08
CA GLN A 64 4.39 -13.30 14.28
C GLN A 64 3.03 -14.00 14.23
N ARG A 65 2.07 -13.52 13.43
CA ARG A 65 0.71 -14.06 13.34
C ARG A 65 0.47 -14.95 12.11
N ARG A 66 1.48 -15.18 11.27
CA ARG A 66 1.33 -15.88 9.98
C ARG A 66 2.17 -17.17 9.92
N PRO A 67 1.66 -18.30 10.44
CA PRO A 67 2.40 -19.58 10.48
C PRO A 67 3.02 -20.03 9.15
N LEU A 68 2.33 -19.74 8.05
CA LEU A 68 2.76 -20.12 6.70
C LEU A 68 3.81 -19.18 6.08
N HIS A 69 4.16 -18.08 6.75
CA HIS A 69 5.19 -17.18 6.24
C HIS A 69 6.58 -17.79 6.49
N PRO A 70 7.52 -17.81 5.52
CA PRO A 70 8.84 -18.43 5.69
C PRO A 70 9.60 -17.97 6.94
N MET A 71 9.56 -16.66 7.23
CA MET A 71 10.19 -16.08 8.42
C MET A 71 9.41 -16.27 9.74
N HIS A 72 8.20 -16.82 9.72
CA HIS A 72 7.38 -16.91 10.94
C HIS A 72 8.05 -17.76 12.02
N ARG A 73 8.55 -18.94 11.63
CA ARG A 73 9.22 -19.85 12.57
C ARG A 73 10.40 -19.12 13.20
N LYS A 74 11.30 -18.58 12.38
CA LYS A 74 12.46 -17.80 12.85
C LYS A 74 12.05 -16.70 13.84
N VAL A 75 11.15 -15.78 13.45
CA VAL A 75 10.75 -14.65 14.30
C VAL A 75 10.07 -15.11 15.60
N LYS A 76 9.18 -16.12 15.55
CA LYS A 76 8.38 -16.53 16.70
C LYS A 76 9.08 -17.53 17.62
N SER A 77 9.73 -18.56 17.07
CA SER A 77 10.39 -19.60 17.88
C SER A 77 11.69 -19.12 18.50
N GLU A 78 12.45 -18.28 17.81
CA GLU A 78 13.69 -17.68 18.36
C GLU A 78 13.40 -16.43 19.20
N ARG A 79 12.12 -16.06 19.39
CA ARG A 79 11.68 -14.88 20.15
C ARG A 79 12.41 -13.59 19.74
N ILE A 80 12.64 -13.43 18.44
CA ILE A 80 13.32 -12.26 17.87
C ILE A 80 12.57 -11.00 18.28
N GLY A 81 13.25 -10.13 19.02
CA GLY A 81 12.74 -8.82 19.43
C GLY A 81 12.65 -7.84 18.26
N VAL A 82 12.08 -6.66 18.51
CA VAL A 82 11.95 -5.61 17.48
C VAL A 82 13.32 -5.14 17.00
N GLU A 83 14.28 -4.94 17.91
CA GLU A 83 15.63 -4.48 17.59
C GLU A 83 16.39 -5.48 16.70
N ASP A 84 16.38 -6.77 17.06
CA ASP A 84 16.97 -7.83 16.23
C ASP A 84 16.26 -7.95 14.89
N PHE A 85 14.94 -7.75 14.86
CA PHE A 85 14.18 -7.77 13.61
C PHE A 85 14.59 -6.65 12.65
N ILE A 86 14.95 -5.46 13.15
CA ILE A 86 15.51 -4.35 12.34
C ILE A 86 16.79 -4.81 11.65
N ARG A 87 17.70 -5.44 12.40
CA ARG A 87 19.00 -5.92 11.89
C ARG A 87 18.84 -7.08 10.89
N LEU A 88 17.87 -7.96 11.12
CA LEU A 88 17.58 -9.11 10.26
C LEU A 88 16.82 -8.74 8.98
N THR A 89 16.28 -7.52 8.87
CA THR A 89 15.48 -7.10 7.72
C THR A 89 15.91 -5.76 7.10
N PRO A 90 17.19 -5.61 6.69
CA PRO A 90 17.67 -4.37 6.05
C PRO A 90 16.85 -4.00 4.81
N GLN A 91 16.36 -4.97 4.05
CA GLN A 91 15.47 -4.74 2.90
C GLN A 91 14.10 -4.11 3.24
N ARG A 92 13.75 -4.02 4.53
CA ARG A 92 12.51 -3.35 4.99
C ARG A 92 12.75 -1.90 5.44
N GLN A 93 13.99 -1.48 5.54
CA GLN A 93 14.40 -0.13 5.92
C GLN A 93 14.20 0.81 4.73
N ASN A 94 13.65 2.01 4.97
CA ASN A 94 13.34 3.01 3.94
C ASN A 94 12.56 2.42 2.74
N LEU A 95 11.66 1.46 3.02
CA LEU A 95 11.00 0.68 1.98
C LEU A 95 10.02 1.52 1.16
N GLN A 96 9.30 2.47 1.76
CA GLN A 96 8.35 3.31 1.02
C GLN A 96 9.11 4.20 0.03
N CYS A 97 10.20 4.81 0.48
CA CYS A 97 11.12 5.59 -0.34
C CYS A 97 11.70 4.77 -1.50
N SER A 98 12.24 3.60 -1.19
CA SER A 98 12.79 2.67 -2.21
C SER A 98 11.74 2.26 -3.26
N LEU A 99 10.51 1.93 -2.85
CA LEU A 99 9.44 1.56 -3.77
C LEU A 99 9.01 2.72 -4.66
N ILE A 100 8.85 3.92 -4.10
CA ILE A 100 8.39 5.11 -4.82
C ILE A 100 9.48 5.67 -5.73
N ALA A 101 10.75 5.61 -5.33
CA ALA A 101 11.87 5.98 -6.18
C ALA A 101 12.06 4.99 -7.36
N GLY A 102 11.63 3.75 -7.20
CA GLY A 102 11.90 2.68 -8.17
C GLY A 102 13.29 2.05 -8.02
N ILE A 103 14.00 2.36 -6.94
CA ILE A 103 15.40 1.95 -6.70
C ILE A 103 15.44 0.87 -5.63
N LYS A 104 15.97 -0.31 -5.97
CA LYS A 104 16.20 -1.39 -5.00
C LYS A 104 17.42 -1.06 -4.14
N SER A 105 17.20 -0.67 -2.90
CA SER A 105 18.27 -0.25 -1.99
C SER A 105 18.85 -1.39 -1.13
N ASN A 106 18.09 -2.47 -0.89
CA ASN A 106 18.44 -3.53 0.07
C ASN A 106 18.91 -2.99 1.44
N GLY A 107 18.38 -1.84 1.89
CA GLY A 107 18.74 -1.17 3.14
C GLY A 107 19.76 -0.02 2.99
N LYS A 108 20.29 0.23 1.78
CA LYS A 108 21.17 1.35 1.47
C LYS A 108 20.46 2.36 0.58
N CYS A 109 19.56 3.15 1.18
CA CYS A 109 19.00 4.30 0.47
C CYS A 109 19.88 5.51 0.70
N GLU A 110 20.23 6.19 -0.39
CA GLU A 110 20.93 7.47 -0.35
C GLU A 110 19.92 8.63 -0.34
N GLU A 111 20.37 9.83 0.04
CA GLU A 111 19.52 11.03 0.00
C GLU A 111 18.98 11.31 -1.40
N SER A 112 19.75 10.99 -2.44
CA SER A 112 19.31 11.03 -3.84
C SER A 112 18.05 10.20 -4.11
N THR A 113 17.88 9.08 -3.40
CA THR A 113 16.69 8.22 -3.50
C THR A 113 15.44 8.92 -2.97
N LEU A 114 15.58 9.72 -1.90
CA LEU A 114 14.48 10.51 -1.35
C LEU A 114 14.01 11.57 -2.35
N GLU A 115 14.94 12.28 -2.98
CA GLU A 115 14.59 13.32 -3.94
C GLU A 115 13.88 12.75 -5.18
N ILE A 116 14.36 11.62 -5.70
CA ILE A 116 13.68 10.88 -6.79
C ILE A 116 12.28 10.43 -6.34
N ALA A 117 12.13 9.94 -5.11
CA ALA A 117 10.82 9.53 -4.59
C ALA A 117 9.84 10.71 -4.51
N LYS A 118 10.28 11.87 -3.97
CA LYS A 118 9.46 13.10 -3.91
C LYS A 118 9.06 13.57 -5.30
N GLU A 119 10.01 13.58 -6.24
CA GLU A 119 9.75 13.95 -7.63
C GLU A 119 8.71 13.03 -8.28
N ASN A 120 8.86 11.71 -8.13
CA ASN A 120 7.89 10.75 -8.65
C ASN A 120 6.50 10.97 -8.05
N LEU A 121 6.39 11.21 -6.73
CA LEU A 121 5.10 11.50 -6.07
C LEU A 121 4.40 12.70 -6.71
N VAL A 122 5.13 13.76 -7.06
CA VAL A 122 4.55 14.96 -7.67
C VAL A 122 4.18 14.72 -9.13
N LYS A 123 5.06 14.06 -9.90
CA LYS A 123 4.91 13.94 -11.36
C LYS A 123 3.94 12.86 -11.80
N SER A 124 3.85 11.74 -11.06
CA SER A 124 3.25 10.52 -11.58
C SER A 124 2.14 9.92 -10.72
N PHE A 125 2.09 10.27 -9.43
CA PHE A 125 1.05 9.80 -8.52
C PHE A 125 -0.09 10.81 -8.47
N SER A 126 -1.23 10.46 -9.07
CA SER A 126 -2.42 11.34 -9.01
C SER A 126 -2.99 11.44 -7.60
N ILE A 127 -2.82 10.40 -6.78
CA ILE A 127 -3.24 10.40 -5.38
C ILE A 127 -2.19 9.73 -4.51
N VAL A 128 -1.85 10.43 -3.42
CA VAL A 128 -1.08 9.93 -2.28
C VAL A 128 -2.02 9.89 -1.09
N GLY A 129 -2.44 8.69 -0.69
CA GLY A 129 -3.29 8.49 0.50
C GLY A 129 -2.47 8.17 1.76
N LEU A 130 -3.12 8.25 2.92
CA LEU A 130 -2.55 7.88 4.22
C LEU A 130 -3.35 6.74 4.85
N SER A 131 -2.65 5.72 5.34
CA SER A 131 -3.26 4.53 5.94
C SER A 131 -4.03 4.87 7.23
N GLU A 132 -3.59 5.88 7.96
CA GLU A 132 -4.19 6.41 9.17
C GLU A 132 -5.49 7.19 8.88
N ARG A 133 -5.59 7.77 7.69
CA ARG A 133 -6.77 8.49 7.17
C ARG A 133 -7.39 7.72 5.99
N PHE A 134 -7.62 6.43 6.21
CA PHE A 134 -7.96 5.49 5.14
C PHE A 134 -9.29 5.83 4.44
N GLU A 135 -10.35 6.18 5.18
CA GLU A 135 -11.66 6.51 4.58
C GLU A 135 -11.56 7.73 3.66
N GLU A 136 -10.87 8.77 4.09
CA GLU A 136 -10.66 9.99 3.30
C GLU A 136 -9.79 9.71 2.07
N SER A 137 -8.74 8.90 2.23
CA SER A 137 -7.91 8.45 1.12
C SER A 137 -8.71 7.64 0.11
N LEU A 138 -9.57 6.75 0.59
CA LEU A 138 -10.45 5.93 -0.24
C LEU A 138 -11.43 6.80 -1.04
N MET A 139 -12.04 7.81 -0.41
CA MET A 139 -12.92 8.74 -1.09
C MET A 139 -12.18 9.64 -2.08
N LEU A 140 -10.96 10.09 -1.76
CA LEU A 140 -10.13 10.84 -2.70
C LEU A 140 -9.83 10.04 -3.96
N ILE A 141 -9.47 8.77 -3.81
CA ILE A 141 -9.27 7.85 -4.94
C ILE A 141 -10.60 7.72 -5.71
N ALA A 142 -11.69 7.45 -5.01
CA ALA A 142 -13.00 7.24 -5.63
C ALA A 142 -13.43 8.43 -6.50
N LYS A 143 -13.39 9.64 -5.95
CA LYS A 143 -13.80 10.86 -6.65
C LYS A 143 -12.82 11.27 -7.74
N THR A 144 -11.55 10.86 -7.66
CA THR A 144 -10.55 11.18 -8.69
C THR A 144 -10.68 10.31 -9.93
N PHE A 145 -11.06 9.04 -9.76
CA PHE A 145 -11.20 8.09 -10.87
C PHE A 145 -12.65 7.75 -11.21
N ASP A 146 -13.61 8.48 -10.63
CA ASP A 146 -15.05 8.24 -10.73
C ASP A 146 -15.44 6.79 -10.40
N TRP A 147 -14.85 6.26 -9.33
CA TRP A 147 -15.12 4.90 -8.86
C TRP A 147 -16.29 4.88 -7.88
N GLN A 148 -17.23 3.97 -8.12
CA GLN A 148 -18.41 3.75 -7.27
C GLN A 148 -18.11 2.72 -6.18
N ILE A 149 -17.90 3.13 -4.94
CA ILE A 149 -17.53 2.20 -3.87
C ILE A 149 -18.79 1.65 -3.21
N PRO A 150 -19.15 0.37 -3.42
CA PRO A 150 -20.41 -0.17 -2.93
C PRO A 150 -20.40 -0.37 -1.42
N PHE A 151 -19.24 -0.66 -0.82
CA PHE A 151 -18.99 -0.72 0.62
C PHE A 151 -17.48 -0.92 0.82
N TYR A 152 -17.01 -0.73 2.05
CA TYR A 152 -15.67 -1.17 2.43
C TYR A 152 -15.68 -1.78 3.84
N GLU A 153 -14.73 -2.68 4.11
CA GLU A 153 -14.61 -3.35 5.40
C GLU A 153 -13.15 -3.41 5.83
N ASN A 154 -12.88 -2.95 7.05
CA ASN A 154 -11.55 -3.02 7.65
C ASN A 154 -11.24 -4.44 8.15
N ARG A 155 -10.59 -5.25 7.30
CA ARG A 155 -10.28 -6.67 7.62
C ARG A 155 -8.97 -6.91 8.38
N LYS A 156 -8.10 -5.91 8.50
CA LYS A 156 -6.74 -6.06 9.08
C LYS A 156 -6.43 -5.05 10.18
N VAL A 157 -7.42 -4.70 10.99
CA VAL A 157 -7.21 -3.84 12.16
C VAL A 157 -6.68 -4.68 13.31
N SER A 158 -5.49 -4.34 13.81
CA SER A 158 -5.00 -4.94 15.05
C SER A 158 -5.81 -4.38 16.22
N LYS A 159 -6.54 -5.23 16.94
CA LYS A 159 -7.27 -4.82 18.17
C LYS A 159 -6.33 -4.48 19.33
N THR A 160 -5.11 -5.01 19.29
CA THR A 160 -4.09 -4.81 20.31
C THR A 160 -2.92 -4.02 19.74
N ARG A 161 -2.52 -2.93 20.42
CA ARG A 161 -1.25 -2.24 20.21
C ARG A 161 -0.31 -2.63 21.35
N PRO A 162 0.62 -3.57 21.12
CA PRO A 162 1.63 -3.91 22.12
C PRO A 162 2.46 -2.68 22.48
N LYS A 163 2.78 -2.53 23.78
CA LYS A 163 3.73 -1.52 24.25
C LYS A 163 5.10 -1.88 23.70
N ILE A 164 5.81 -0.88 23.18
CA ILE A 164 7.13 -1.03 22.60
C ILE A 164 8.04 -0.06 23.33
N GLU A 165 9.25 -0.52 23.63
CA GLU A 165 10.25 0.28 24.32
C GLU A 165 10.63 1.51 23.49
N PRO A 166 10.83 2.69 24.13
CA PRO A 166 11.25 3.90 23.44
C PRO A 166 12.54 3.71 22.63
N SER A 167 13.50 2.92 23.12
CA SER A 167 14.75 2.61 22.40
C SER A 167 14.49 1.97 21.04
N ALA A 168 13.57 1.01 20.98
CA ALA A 168 13.20 0.32 19.76
C ALA A 168 12.49 1.28 18.78
N VAL A 169 11.68 2.23 19.28
CA VAL A 169 11.04 3.25 18.43
C VAL A 169 12.10 4.15 17.78
N GLU A 170 13.06 4.63 18.55
CA GLU A 170 14.14 5.48 18.02
C GLU A 170 15.02 4.72 17.01
N MET A 171 15.35 3.45 17.28
CA MET A 171 16.08 2.61 16.33
C MET A 171 15.30 2.41 15.02
N ILE A 172 13.97 2.25 15.09
CA ILE A 172 13.14 2.17 13.87
C ILE A 172 13.21 3.48 13.10
N LYS A 173 13.09 4.63 13.78
CA LYS A 173 13.16 5.95 13.14
C LYS A 173 14.50 6.16 12.44
N GLU A 174 15.61 5.84 13.10
CA GLU A 174 16.95 5.97 12.55
C GLU A 174 17.10 5.18 11.24
N HIS A 175 16.68 3.92 11.23
CA HIS A 175 16.75 3.05 10.05
C HIS A 175 15.67 3.36 8.99
N ASN A 176 14.75 4.28 9.27
CA ASN A 176 13.69 4.68 8.35
C ASN A 176 13.63 6.22 8.19
N ARG A 177 14.77 6.91 8.36
CA ARG A 177 14.84 8.39 8.28
C ARG A 177 14.26 8.94 6.97
N LEU A 178 14.60 8.35 5.83
CA LEU A 178 14.11 8.81 4.54
C LEU A 178 12.61 8.51 4.36
N ASP A 179 12.13 7.40 4.91
CA ASP A 179 10.70 7.09 4.95
C ASP A 179 9.94 8.11 5.81
N LEU A 180 10.52 8.64 6.89
CA LEU A 180 9.91 9.70 7.73
C LEU A 180 9.79 11.00 6.95
N GLU A 181 10.85 11.43 6.28
CA GLU A 181 10.83 12.65 5.48
C GLU A 181 9.89 12.54 4.27
N LEU A 182 9.89 11.39 3.59
CA LEU A 182 8.95 11.12 2.51
C LEU A 182 7.50 11.09 3.02
N TYR A 183 7.26 10.55 4.21
CA TYR A 183 5.93 10.49 4.80
C TYR A 183 5.39 11.90 5.09
N GLU A 184 6.19 12.79 5.69
CA GLU A 184 5.76 14.18 5.93
C GLU A 184 5.52 14.94 4.61
N PHE A 185 6.37 14.72 3.60
CA PHE A 185 6.15 15.27 2.27
C PHE A 185 4.84 14.76 1.65
N GLY A 186 4.62 13.45 1.66
CA GLY A 186 3.42 12.81 1.12
C GLY A 186 2.14 13.19 1.88
N LYS A 187 2.25 13.43 3.18
CA LYS A 187 1.17 13.99 4.00
C LYS A 187 0.79 15.39 3.53
N GLY A 188 1.76 16.26 3.19
CA GLY A 188 1.49 17.56 2.58
C GLY A 188 0.73 17.46 1.25
N LEU A 189 1.09 16.51 0.39
CA LEU A 189 0.37 16.23 -0.86
C LEU A 189 -1.07 15.73 -0.61
N PHE A 190 -1.24 14.87 0.40
CA PHE A 190 -2.54 14.38 0.82
C PHE A 190 -3.45 15.51 1.31
N GLU A 191 -2.98 16.36 2.24
CA GLU A 191 -3.78 17.48 2.76
C GLU A 191 -4.16 18.46 1.65
N SER A 192 -3.23 18.74 0.73
CA SER A 192 -3.48 19.60 -0.43
C SER A 192 -4.56 19.02 -1.35
N SER A 193 -4.54 17.71 -1.58
CA SER A 193 -5.54 17.01 -2.40
C SER A 193 -6.90 16.98 -1.70
N LEU A 194 -6.91 16.76 -0.38
CA LEU A 194 -8.12 16.77 0.44
C LEU A 194 -8.77 18.15 0.48
N ALA A 195 -7.98 19.21 0.63
CA ALA A 195 -8.49 20.59 0.62
C ALA A 195 -9.19 20.93 -0.70
N LYS A 196 -8.60 20.52 -1.84
CA LYS A 196 -9.18 20.73 -3.19
C LYS A 196 -10.51 20.01 -3.40
N LYS A 197 -10.72 18.85 -2.76
CA LYS A 197 -11.90 17.99 -2.94
C LYS A 197 -12.76 17.85 -1.68
N LYS A 198 -12.69 18.83 -0.77
CA LYS A 198 -13.26 18.72 0.58
C LYS A 198 -14.75 18.38 0.58
N SER A 199 -15.54 19.07 -0.24
CA SER A 199 -16.99 18.86 -0.35
C SER A 199 -17.33 17.47 -0.88
N GLU A 200 -16.68 17.06 -1.97
CA GLU A 200 -16.88 15.75 -2.60
C GLU A 200 -16.52 14.59 -1.66
N VAL A 201 -15.41 14.73 -0.92
CA VAL A 201 -14.97 13.73 0.05
C VAL A 201 -15.94 13.67 1.22
N THR A 202 -16.36 14.81 1.76
CA THR A 202 -17.29 14.85 2.89
C THR A 202 -18.65 14.24 2.53
N GLY A 203 -19.20 14.58 1.36
CA GLY A 203 -20.43 13.99 0.85
C GLY A 203 -20.29 12.49 0.62
N GLY A 204 -19.21 12.06 -0.03
CA GLY A 204 -18.94 10.63 -0.27
C GLY A 204 -18.78 9.82 1.02
N LEU A 205 -18.17 10.39 2.06
CA LEU A 205 -18.08 9.75 3.38
C LEU A 205 -19.43 9.61 4.06
N ALA A 206 -20.29 10.64 3.97
CA ALA A 206 -21.64 10.58 4.51
C ALA A 206 -22.45 9.46 3.84
N GLU A 207 -22.41 9.39 2.51
CA GLU A 207 -23.03 8.31 1.72
C GLU A 207 -22.47 6.93 2.09
N LEU A 208 -21.15 6.77 2.14
CA LEU A 208 -20.52 5.49 2.43
C LEU A 208 -20.91 4.93 3.81
N ARG A 209 -21.12 5.81 4.78
CA ARG A 209 -21.50 5.44 6.15
C ARG A 209 -22.98 5.08 6.30
N THR A 210 -23.85 5.50 5.37
CA THR A 210 -25.26 5.07 5.35
C THR A 210 -25.46 3.74 4.65
N VAL A 211 -24.49 3.27 3.85
CA VAL A 211 -24.60 1.97 3.19
C VAL A 211 -24.56 0.84 4.23
N PRO A 212 -25.61 -0.02 4.29
CA PRO A 212 -25.63 -1.14 5.23
C PRO A 212 -24.48 -2.11 4.93
N LYS A 213 -23.74 -2.49 5.97
CA LYS A 213 -22.68 -3.48 5.85
C LYS A 213 -23.30 -4.82 5.44
N PRO A 214 -22.87 -5.44 4.33
CA PRO A 214 -23.41 -6.74 3.93
C PRO A 214 -23.13 -7.78 5.02
N SER A 215 -24.07 -8.72 5.20
CA SER A 215 -23.88 -9.88 6.07
C SER A 215 -22.63 -10.68 5.65
N SER A 216 -22.06 -11.52 6.53
CA SER A 216 -20.80 -12.25 6.25
C SER A 216 -20.86 -13.08 4.95
N ILE A 217 -22.03 -13.65 4.63
CA ILE A 217 -22.28 -14.40 3.40
C ILE A 217 -22.37 -13.46 2.20
N GLU A 218 -23.09 -12.35 2.33
CA GLU A 218 -23.26 -11.36 1.26
C GLU A 218 -21.96 -10.58 0.95
N SER A 219 -21.09 -10.37 1.95
CA SER A 219 -19.75 -9.78 1.79
C SER A 219 -18.84 -10.64 0.90
N PHE A 220 -18.97 -11.98 0.99
CA PHE A 220 -18.23 -12.91 0.12
C PHE A 220 -18.73 -12.84 -1.33
N TYR A 221 -20.05 -12.88 -1.54
CA TYR A 221 -20.68 -12.77 -2.87
C TYR A 221 -20.47 -11.38 -3.50
N ARG A 222 -20.60 -10.28 -2.76
CA ARG A 222 -20.34 -8.94 -3.30
C ARG A 222 -18.84 -8.63 -3.47
N SER A 223 -17.92 -9.30 -2.78
CA SER A 223 -16.49 -9.16 -3.08
C SER A 223 -16.09 -9.82 -4.42
N THR A 224 -16.84 -10.85 -4.84
CA THR A 224 -16.61 -11.57 -6.10
C THR A 224 -17.44 -10.99 -7.25
N VAL A 225 -18.67 -10.54 -6.98
CA VAL A 225 -19.59 -9.95 -7.98
C VAL A 225 -19.45 -8.43 -8.09
N GLY A 226 -19.19 -7.72 -6.99
CA GLY A 226 -18.96 -6.27 -6.97
C GLY A 226 -17.66 -5.90 -7.69
N ALA A 227 -16.63 -6.76 -7.66
CA ALA A 227 -15.47 -6.62 -8.53
C ALA A 227 -15.84 -6.68 -10.02
N GLY A 228 -16.89 -7.44 -10.39
CA GLY A 228 -17.37 -7.57 -11.76
C GLY A 228 -18.07 -6.31 -12.30
N ARG A 229 -18.85 -5.59 -11.47
CA ARG A 229 -19.48 -4.31 -11.87
C ARG A 229 -18.59 -3.08 -11.61
N PHE A 230 -17.67 -3.15 -10.65
CA PHE A 230 -16.69 -2.10 -10.33
C PHE A 230 -15.52 -2.06 -11.31
N LEU A 231 -15.12 -3.22 -11.85
CA LEU A 231 -14.03 -3.42 -12.80
C LEU A 231 -14.39 -4.63 -13.68
N MET A 232 -15.11 -4.42 -14.79
CA MET A 232 -15.42 -5.48 -15.77
C MET A 232 -14.12 -6.06 -16.37
N THR A 233 -13.50 -6.98 -15.62
CA THR A 233 -12.35 -7.84 -15.89
C THR A 233 -11.03 -7.11 -16.20
N LYS A 234 -9.88 -7.69 -15.79
CA LYS A 234 -8.47 -7.28 -16.10
C LYS A 234 -7.71 -6.50 -15.00
N ILE A 235 -7.73 -7.00 -13.77
CA ILE A 235 -6.82 -6.60 -12.68
C ILE A 235 -5.65 -7.60 -12.61
N ALA A 236 -4.41 -7.13 -12.55
CA ALA A 236 -3.24 -7.94 -12.19
C ALA A 236 -2.82 -7.67 -10.74
N SER A 237 -2.60 -8.71 -9.94
CA SER A 237 -2.23 -8.58 -8.51
C SER A 237 -0.91 -9.29 -8.19
N ALA A 238 0.03 -8.60 -7.55
CA ALA A 238 1.12 -9.22 -6.79
C ALA A 238 0.75 -9.20 -5.30
N VAL A 239 1.05 -10.28 -4.58
CA VAL A 239 1.06 -10.29 -3.10
C VAL A 239 2.49 -10.50 -2.67
#